data_AF-A0A969L8T7-F1
#
_entry.id   AF-A0A969L8T7-F1
#
_cell.length_a   1.000
_cell.length_b   1.000
_cell.length_c   1.000
_cell.angle_alpha   90.00
_cell.angle_beta   90.00
_cell.angle_gamma   90.00
#
_symmetry.space_group_name_H-M   'P 1'
#
loop_
_entity.id
_entity.type
_entity.pdbx_description
1 polymer ?
#
loop_
_entity_poly.entity_id
_entity_poly.type
_entity_poly.pdbx_seq_one_letter_code
_entity_poly.pdbx_strand_id
1 'polypeptide(L)'
;YSMPVQDYIGEARLNSAFQKFMENAAFREKPPFATSNEWYGYIKEVVPDSLKYLAEDGFEKITLYENRVKKAEFKETGKDRYQVKLTVETKKIYYDGLGKETGQGKKADLIEIGIFGPDGKNKHGMTKKTPLYIKKHWLKPGEHILEFEVKGRPVKAGIDPYNKLIDRVPDDNLIPVTAL
;
A
#
# COMPACT_ATOMS: atom_id res chain seq x y z
N TYR A 1 9.02 -8.46 -2.14
CA TYR A 1 8.14 -7.89 -1.09
C TYR A 1 8.95 -6.86 -0.34
N SER A 2 8.70 -5.56 -0.57
CA SER A 2 9.19 -4.52 0.34
C SER A 2 8.27 -4.48 1.57
N MET A 3 8.82 -4.22 2.75
CA MET A 3 7.98 -3.95 3.91
C MET A 3 7.16 -2.68 3.65
N PRO A 4 5.84 -2.66 3.95
CA PRO A 4 5.00 -1.48 3.74
C PRO A 4 5.61 -0.23 4.36
N VAL A 5 6.28 -0.33 5.52
CA VAL A 5 6.91 0.83 6.15
C VAL A 5 7.98 1.48 5.26
N GLN A 6 8.85 0.70 4.60
CA GLN A 6 9.90 1.24 3.71
C GLN A 6 9.31 2.02 2.53
N ASP A 7 8.26 1.48 1.91
CA ASP A 7 7.57 2.08 0.76
C ASP A 7 6.89 3.44 1.09
N TYR A 8 6.69 3.71 2.39
CA TYR A 8 5.96 4.88 2.88
C TYR A 8 6.89 5.91 3.53
N ILE A 9 7.90 5.49 4.30
CA ILE A 9 8.84 6.41 4.95
C ILE A 9 10.13 6.62 4.14
N GLY A 10 10.37 5.78 3.14
CA GLY A 10 11.56 5.80 2.29
C GLY A 10 12.73 4.98 2.86
N GLU A 11 13.51 4.40 1.94
CA GLU A 11 14.64 3.53 2.25
C GLU A 11 15.70 4.21 3.12
N ALA A 12 16.07 5.45 2.80
CA ALA A 12 17.10 6.17 3.55
C ALA A 12 16.75 6.34 5.05
N ARG A 13 15.48 6.66 5.35
CA ARG A 13 15.03 6.81 6.75
C ARG A 13 15.05 5.48 7.48
N LEU A 14 14.55 4.43 6.86
CA LEU A 14 14.53 3.10 7.45
C LEU A 14 15.95 2.56 7.69
N ASN A 15 16.85 2.72 6.71
CA ASN A 15 18.25 2.31 6.83
C ASN A 15 18.96 3.07 7.95
N SER A 16 18.66 4.35 8.16
CA SER A 16 19.22 5.12 9.29
C SER A 16 18.80 4.55 10.65
N ALA A 17 17.58 4.03 10.78
CA ALA A 17 17.13 3.36 12.00
C ALA A 17 17.87 2.03 12.21
N PHE A 18 18.08 1.26 11.14
CA PHE A 18 18.84 0.01 11.21
C PHE A 18 20.29 0.24 11.59
N GLN A 19 20.91 1.27 11.03
CA GLN A 19 22.28 1.66 11.38
C GLN A 19 22.37 2.02 12.86
N LYS A 20 21.48 2.88 13.36
CA LYS A 20 21.44 3.24 14.79
C LYS A 20 21.25 2.03 15.70
N PHE A 21 20.33 1.11 15.34
CA PHE A 21 20.15 -0.12 16.10
C PHE A 21 21.44 -0.94 16.15
N MET A 22 22.12 -1.14 15.01
CA MET A 22 23.38 -1.88 14.96
C MET A 22 24.48 -1.22 15.78
N GLU A 23 24.66 0.10 15.68
CA GLU A 23 25.66 0.85 16.47
C GLU A 23 25.46 0.68 17.99
N ASN A 24 24.21 0.60 18.44
CA ASN A 24 23.88 0.52 19.87
C ASN A 24 23.75 -0.92 20.39
N ALA A 25 23.39 -1.88 19.53
CA ALA A 25 22.98 -3.22 19.94
C ALA A 25 23.89 -4.34 19.47
N ALA A 26 24.74 -4.12 18.47
CA ALA A 26 25.64 -5.14 17.98
C ALA A 26 26.69 -5.52 19.04
N PHE A 27 27.03 -6.82 19.08
CA PHE A 27 28.13 -7.38 19.87
C PHE A 27 28.11 -7.06 21.38
N ARG A 28 26.94 -6.80 21.96
CA ARG A 28 26.83 -6.67 23.42
C ARG A 28 27.28 -7.98 24.08
N GLU A 29 28.36 -7.91 24.85
CA GLU A 29 28.90 -9.07 25.58
C GLU A 29 28.04 -9.44 26.80
N LYS A 30 27.26 -8.48 27.32
CA LYS A 30 26.45 -8.62 28.53
C LYS A 30 25.01 -8.18 28.26
N PRO A 31 24.04 -8.74 29.02
CA PRO A 31 22.65 -8.32 28.91
C PRO A 31 22.44 -6.83 29.24
N PRO A 32 21.39 -6.19 28.69
CA PRO A 32 20.36 -6.78 27.84
C PRO A 32 20.82 -6.96 26.38
N PHE A 33 20.65 -8.17 25.86
CA PHE A 33 20.88 -8.46 24.44
C PHE A 33 19.78 -7.87 23.57
N ALA A 34 20.12 -7.65 22.30
CA ALA A 34 19.21 -7.09 21.32
C ALA A 34 17.90 -7.88 21.22
N THR A 35 16.77 -7.19 21.17
CA THR A 35 15.44 -7.80 21.00
C THR A 35 14.72 -7.21 19.79
N SER A 36 13.72 -7.93 19.27
CA SER A 36 12.82 -7.40 18.23
C SER A 36 12.10 -6.13 18.69
N ASN A 37 11.75 -6.03 19.97
CA ASN A 37 11.12 -4.85 20.56
C ASN A 37 12.05 -3.63 20.54
N GLU A 38 13.33 -3.84 20.85
CA GLU A 38 14.35 -2.80 20.76
C GLU A 38 14.53 -2.34 19.32
N TRP A 39 14.71 -3.28 18.38
CA TRP A 39 14.82 -3.00 16.95
C TRP A 39 13.62 -2.19 16.43
N TYR A 40 12.40 -2.60 16.79
CA TYR A 40 11.18 -1.90 16.43
C TYR A 40 11.10 -0.50 17.07
N GLY A 41 11.66 -0.30 18.26
CA GLY A 41 11.83 1.01 18.89
C GLY A 41 12.54 2.01 17.96
N TYR A 42 13.67 1.62 17.37
CA TYR A 42 14.40 2.46 16.41
C TYR A 42 13.60 2.78 15.14
N ILE A 43 12.77 1.84 14.67
CA ILE A 43 11.87 2.11 13.53
C ILE A 43 10.84 3.18 13.90
N LYS A 44 10.22 3.08 15.07
CA LYS A 44 9.22 4.05 15.53
C LYS A 44 9.75 5.48 15.61
N GLU A 45 11.04 5.66 15.90
CA GLU A 45 11.68 6.98 15.94
C GLU A 45 11.75 7.67 14.58
N VAL A 46 11.87 6.91 13.49
CA VAL A 46 12.01 7.45 12.13
C VAL A 46 10.70 7.49 11.35
N VAL A 47 9.63 6.90 11.90
CA VAL A 47 8.29 6.92 11.31
C VAL A 47 7.60 8.24 11.67
N PRO A 48 7.18 9.06 10.68
CA PRO A 48 6.44 10.30 10.95
C PRO A 48 5.12 10.04 11.69
N ASP A 49 4.66 11.02 12.47
CA ASP A 49 3.42 10.90 13.26
C ASP A 49 2.20 10.49 12.42
N SER A 50 2.10 11.01 11.19
CA SER A 50 1.02 10.67 10.26
C SER A 50 1.05 9.21 9.79
N LEU A 51 2.17 8.51 9.94
CA LEU A 51 2.37 7.13 9.47
C LEU A 51 2.60 6.13 10.62
N LYS A 52 2.59 6.57 11.88
CA LYS A 52 2.78 5.68 13.05
C LYS A 52 1.83 4.49 13.06
N TYR A 53 0.59 4.70 12.62
CA TYR A 53 -0.40 3.63 12.52
C TYR A 53 0.06 2.46 11.62
N LEU A 54 0.84 2.72 10.55
CA LEU A 54 1.34 1.65 9.67
C LEU A 54 2.36 0.76 10.39
N ALA A 55 3.18 1.37 11.25
CA ALA A 55 4.13 0.65 12.07
C ALA A 55 3.39 -0.21 13.12
N GLU A 56 2.41 0.37 13.81
CA GLU A 56 1.56 -0.37 14.76
C GLU A 56 0.82 -1.53 14.09
N ASP A 57 0.15 -1.26 12.96
CA ASP A 57 -0.68 -2.24 12.27
C ASP A 57 0.16 -3.36 11.62
N GLY A 58 1.42 -3.08 11.26
CA GLY A 58 2.34 -4.05 10.65
C GLY A 58 3.21 -4.83 11.63
N PHE A 59 3.53 -4.27 12.80
CA PHE A 59 4.44 -4.90 13.78
C PHE A 59 3.75 -5.30 15.09
N GLU A 60 2.66 -4.65 15.49
CA GLU A 60 2.02 -4.89 16.80
C GLU A 60 0.67 -5.61 16.68
N LYS A 61 0.03 -5.59 15.50
CA LYS A 61 -1.31 -6.17 15.28
C LYS A 61 -1.33 -7.16 14.13
N ILE A 62 -2.30 -8.08 14.18
CA ILE A 62 -2.65 -8.91 13.03
C ILE A 62 -3.70 -8.15 12.23
N THR A 63 -3.27 -7.45 11.20
CA THR A 63 -4.10 -6.55 10.39
C THR A 63 -4.29 -7.13 8.99
N LEU A 64 -5.55 -7.31 8.57
CA LEU A 64 -5.90 -7.68 7.20
C LEU A 64 -6.78 -6.61 6.58
N TYR A 65 -6.59 -6.40 5.28
CA TYR A 65 -7.39 -5.49 4.48
C TYR A 65 -8.38 -6.26 3.60
N GLU A 66 -9.49 -5.59 3.28
CA GLU A 66 -10.39 -5.96 2.19
C GLU A 66 -10.51 -4.74 1.28
N ASN A 67 -9.51 -4.56 0.43
CA ASN A 67 -9.54 -3.58 -0.64
C ASN A 67 -10.14 -4.23 -1.87
N ARG A 68 -10.90 -3.48 -2.66
CA ARG A 68 -11.41 -3.96 -3.94
C ARG A 68 -11.86 -2.84 -4.84
N VAL A 69 -11.83 -3.11 -6.14
CA VAL A 69 -12.48 -2.25 -7.12
C VAL A 69 -13.88 -2.79 -7.40
N LYS A 70 -14.90 -1.95 -7.16
CA LYS A 70 -16.29 -2.26 -7.51
C LYS A 70 -16.60 -1.98 -8.97
N LYS A 71 -16.03 -0.89 -9.49
CA LYS A 71 -16.29 -0.42 -10.86
C LYS A 71 -15.12 0.42 -11.36
N ALA A 72 -14.73 0.23 -12.62
CA ALA A 72 -13.71 1.03 -13.27
C ALA A 72 -14.16 1.37 -14.69
N GLU A 73 -14.36 2.65 -14.96
CA GLU A 73 -14.83 3.10 -16.26
C GLU A 73 -13.99 4.27 -16.77
N PHE A 74 -13.94 4.45 -18.08
CA PHE A 74 -13.27 5.60 -18.68
C PHE A 74 -14.10 6.26 -19.79
N LYS A 75 -13.87 7.55 -19.98
CA LYS A 75 -14.40 8.35 -21.08
C LYS A 75 -13.24 9.09 -21.75
N GLU A 76 -13.20 9.08 -23.08
CA GLU A 76 -12.26 9.93 -23.83
C GLU A 76 -12.67 11.40 -23.71
N THR A 77 -11.74 12.26 -23.29
CA THR A 77 -11.98 13.70 -23.08
C THR A 77 -11.20 14.58 -24.05
N GLY A 78 -10.38 13.99 -24.92
CA GLY A 78 -9.63 14.68 -25.96
C GLY A 78 -8.53 13.78 -26.52
N LYS A 79 -7.70 14.33 -27.40
CA LYS A 79 -6.61 13.57 -28.06
C LYS A 79 -5.69 12.92 -27.01
N ASP A 80 -5.76 11.59 -26.91
CA ASP A 80 -4.97 10.77 -25.98
C ASP A 80 -5.19 11.12 -24.49
N ARG A 81 -6.36 11.67 -24.14
CA ARG A 81 -6.75 12.00 -22.76
C ARG A 81 -8.04 11.30 -22.38
N TYR A 82 -8.06 10.74 -21.18
CA TYR A 82 -9.17 9.96 -20.67
C TYR A 82 -9.48 10.37 -19.23
N GLN A 83 -10.76 10.58 -18.93
CA GLN A 83 -11.27 10.63 -17.56
C GLN A 83 -11.57 9.21 -17.13
N VAL A 84 -11.02 8.79 -15.98
CA VAL A 84 -11.25 7.48 -15.39
C VAL A 84 -12.05 7.68 -14.11
N LYS A 85 -13.20 6.99 -14.01
CA LYS A 85 -14.02 6.90 -12.80
C LYS A 85 -13.82 5.55 -12.16
N LEU A 86 -13.37 5.55 -10.91
CA LEU A 86 -13.03 4.35 -10.16
C LEU A 86 -13.84 4.32 -8.87
N THR A 87 -14.70 3.32 -8.73
CA THR A 87 -15.40 3.02 -7.47
C THR A 87 -14.62 1.93 -6.74
N VAL A 88 -14.11 2.26 -5.56
CA VAL A 88 -13.33 1.34 -4.70
C VAL A 88 -13.99 1.20 -3.35
N GLU A 89 -13.79 0.05 -2.70
CA GLU A 89 -14.14 -0.16 -1.30
C GLU A 89 -12.88 -0.59 -0.55
N THR A 90 -12.72 -0.09 0.68
CA THR A 90 -11.62 -0.50 1.57
C THR A 90 -12.13 -0.76 2.97
N LYS A 91 -11.62 -1.83 3.58
CA LYS A 91 -11.79 -2.12 5.01
C LYS A 91 -10.48 -2.57 5.61
N LYS A 92 -10.31 -2.30 6.90
CA LYS A 92 -9.21 -2.78 7.72
C LYS A 92 -9.77 -3.52 8.91
N ILE A 93 -9.33 -4.76 9.11
CA ILE A 93 -9.85 -5.68 10.12
C ILE A 93 -8.67 -6.18 10.95
N TYR A 94 -8.86 -6.21 12.27
CA TYR A 94 -7.88 -6.74 13.21
C TYR A 94 -8.29 -8.11 13.69
N TYR A 95 -7.30 -8.97 13.91
CA TYR A 95 -7.49 -10.34 14.38
C TYR A 95 -6.63 -10.61 15.61
N ASP A 96 -6.98 -11.66 16.34
CA ASP A 96 -6.10 -12.26 17.36
C ASP A 96 -5.30 -13.45 16.79
N GLY A 97 -4.41 -14.01 17.61
CA GLY A 97 -3.57 -15.15 17.23
C GLY A 97 -4.33 -16.45 16.95
N LEU A 98 -5.63 -16.50 17.23
CA LEU A 98 -6.51 -17.63 16.93
C LEU A 98 -7.35 -17.40 15.66
N GLY A 99 -7.15 -16.25 14.99
CA GLY A 99 -7.88 -15.89 13.77
C GLY A 99 -9.27 -15.32 14.02
N LYS A 100 -9.61 -14.92 15.25
CA LYS A 100 -10.87 -14.27 15.56
C LYS A 100 -10.76 -12.77 15.30
N GLU A 101 -11.77 -12.19 14.62
CA GLU A 101 -11.88 -10.74 14.46
C GLU A 101 -12.01 -10.05 15.83
N THR A 102 -11.12 -9.10 16.10
CA THR A 102 -11.09 -8.31 17.34
C THR A 102 -11.60 -6.89 17.14
N GLY A 103 -11.69 -6.42 15.89
CA GLY A 103 -12.30 -5.15 15.56
C GLY A 103 -11.96 -4.66 14.16
N GLN A 104 -12.38 -3.43 13.87
CA GLN A 104 -12.19 -2.80 12.56
C GLN A 104 -11.54 -1.43 12.70
N GLY A 105 -10.66 -1.10 11.75
CA GLY A 105 -10.12 0.24 11.58
C GLY A 105 -11.21 1.23 11.23
N LYS A 106 -11.19 2.41 11.86
CA LYS A 106 -12.17 3.51 11.64
C LYS A 106 -11.55 4.77 11.06
N LYS A 107 -10.22 4.84 11.01
CA LYS A 107 -9.46 6.00 10.52
C LYS A 107 -9.09 5.78 9.05
N ALA A 108 -8.76 6.87 8.36
CA ALA A 108 -8.27 6.78 7.00
C ALA A 108 -6.90 6.09 6.96
N ASP A 109 -6.70 5.28 5.93
CA ASP A 109 -5.44 4.65 5.58
C ASP A 109 -4.92 5.27 4.29
N LEU A 110 -3.60 5.45 4.20
CA LEU A 110 -2.94 5.90 2.99
C LEU A 110 -2.75 4.67 2.07
N ILE A 111 -3.47 4.61 0.95
CA ILE A 111 -3.51 3.45 0.05
C ILE A 111 -3.18 3.88 -1.38
N GLU A 112 -2.42 3.08 -2.11
CA GLU A 112 -2.02 3.38 -3.49
C GLU A 112 -3.18 3.15 -4.47
N ILE A 113 -3.48 4.14 -5.31
CA ILE A 113 -4.39 4.01 -6.44
C ILE A 113 -3.55 4.01 -7.72
N GLY A 114 -3.82 3.05 -8.61
CA GLY A 114 -3.12 2.92 -9.87
C GLY A 114 -4.05 2.84 -11.06
N ILE A 115 -3.68 3.50 -12.16
CA ILE A 115 -4.30 3.37 -13.47
C ILE A 115 -3.20 2.99 -14.45
N PHE A 116 -3.44 1.96 -15.24
CA PHE A 116 -2.46 1.34 -16.12
C PHE A 116 -2.98 1.30 -17.55
N GLY A 117 -2.10 1.56 -18.50
CA GLY A 117 -2.34 1.34 -19.92
C GLY A 117 -2.05 -0.12 -20.31
N PRO A 118 -1.89 -0.39 -21.61
CA PRO A 118 -1.47 -1.70 -22.09
C PRO A 118 -0.15 -2.14 -21.45
N ASP A 119 -0.07 -3.43 -21.12
CA ASP A 119 1.15 -4.01 -20.57
C ASP A 119 2.28 -3.90 -21.62
N GLY A 120 3.43 -3.40 -21.18
CA GLY A 120 4.65 -3.32 -21.98
C GLY A 120 5.56 -4.52 -21.75
N LYS A 121 6.74 -4.49 -22.36
CA LYS A 121 7.85 -5.41 -22.04
C LYS A 121 9.02 -4.64 -21.46
N ASN A 122 9.69 -5.20 -20.46
CA ASN A 122 10.94 -4.66 -19.96
C ASN A 122 12.13 -5.08 -20.86
N LYS A 123 13.34 -4.60 -20.52
CA LYS A 123 14.59 -4.93 -21.22
C LYS A 123 14.93 -6.44 -21.30
N HIS A 124 14.27 -7.27 -20.50
CA HIS A 124 14.42 -8.72 -20.47
C HIS A 124 13.24 -9.45 -21.12
N GLY A 125 12.35 -8.74 -21.83
CA GLY A 125 11.19 -9.32 -22.49
C GLY A 125 10.04 -9.70 -21.57
N MET A 126 10.14 -9.46 -20.26
CA MET A 126 9.08 -9.77 -19.29
C MET A 126 7.99 -8.70 -19.31
N THR A 127 6.74 -9.12 -19.12
CA THR A 127 5.58 -8.24 -19.02
C THR A 127 5.76 -7.22 -17.89
N LYS A 128 5.54 -5.94 -18.20
CA LYS A 128 5.63 -4.83 -17.26
C LYS A 128 4.36 -4.00 -17.36
N LYS A 129 3.65 -3.82 -16.22
CA LYS A 129 2.53 -2.89 -16.14
C LYS A 129 3.01 -1.46 -16.49
N THR A 130 2.26 -0.76 -17.34
CA THR A 130 2.58 0.62 -17.75
C THR A 130 1.70 1.60 -16.95
N PRO A 131 2.21 2.24 -15.88
CA PRO A 131 1.40 3.15 -15.08
C PRO A 131 1.14 4.44 -15.86
N LEU A 132 -0.13 4.82 -15.99
CA LEU A 132 -0.57 6.15 -16.41
C LEU A 132 -0.76 7.06 -15.17
N TYR A 133 -1.13 6.44 -14.05
CA TYR A 133 -1.27 7.07 -12.75
C TYR A 133 -0.85 6.09 -11.66
N ILE A 134 -0.08 6.56 -10.68
CA ILE A 134 0.18 5.83 -9.45
C ILE A 134 0.45 6.82 -8.32
N LYS A 135 -0.46 6.92 -7.36
CA LYS A 135 -0.28 7.79 -6.18
C LYS A 135 -0.99 7.21 -4.97
N LYS A 136 -0.53 7.56 -3.79
CA LYS A 136 -1.17 7.21 -2.52
C LYS A 136 -2.26 8.22 -2.17
N HIS A 137 -3.40 7.74 -1.67
CA HIS A 137 -4.57 8.50 -1.27
C HIS A 137 -5.02 8.10 0.12
N TRP A 138 -5.44 9.07 0.93
CA TRP A 138 -6.08 8.80 2.22
C TRP A 138 -7.53 8.38 2.00
N LEU A 139 -7.85 7.14 2.33
CA LEU A 139 -9.20 6.59 2.18
C LEU A 139 -9.70 6.13 3.55
N LYS A 140 -10.88 6.62 3.94
CA LYS A 140 -11.61 6.09 5.11
C LYS A 140 -12.17 4.69 4.79
N PRO A 141 -12.45 3.85 5.79
CA PRO A 141 -13.16 2.61 5.57
C PRO A 141 -14.51 2.86 4.88
N GLY A 142 -14.86 2.04 3.89
CA GLY A 142 -16.07 2.16 3.09
C GLY A 142 -15.81 2.39 1.60
N GLU A 143 -16.85 2.79 0.89
CA GLU A 143 -16.84 3.00 -0.56
C GLU A 143 -16.43 4.44 -0.91
N HIS A 144 -15.64 4.59 -1.98
CA HIS A 144 -15.20 5.86 -2.54
C HIS A 144 -15.38 5.86 -4.05
N ILE A 145 -15.77 7.00 -4.59
CA ILE A 145 -15.76 7.28 -6.02
C ILE A 145 -14.62 8.27 -6.28
N LEU A 146 -13.65 7.84 -7.07
CA LEU A 146 -12.46 8.61 -7.41
C LEU A 146 -12.46 8.90 -8.91
N GLU A 147 -12.10 10.12 -9.28
CA GLU A 147 -12.00 10.54 -10.68
C GLU A 147 -10.59 11.06 -10.99
N PHE A 148 -10.06 10.63 -12.13
CA PHE A 148 -8.70 10.94 -12.55
C PHE A 148 -8.65 11.30 -14.03
N GLU A 149 -7.80 12.26 -14.39
CA GLU A 149 -7.41 12.48 -15.78
C GLU A 149 -6.07 11.81 -16.05
N VAL A 150 -6.00 11.01 -17.11
CA VAL A 150 -4.78 10.34 -17.55
C VAL A 150 -4.49 10.61 -19.02
N LYS A 151 -3.21 10.64 -19.36
CA LYS A 151 -2.74 10.66 -20.75
C LYS A 151 -2.37 9.23 -21.17
N GLY A 152 -2.97 8.73 -22.23
CA GLY A 152 -2.88 7.33 -22.64
C GLY A 152 -4.15 6.54 -22.32
N ARG A 153 -4.49 5.59 -23.19
CA ARG A 153 -5.68 4.73 -23.03
C ARG A 153 -5.57 3.82 -21.79
N PRO A 154 -6.46 3.95 -20.80
CA PRO A 154 -6.46 3.07 -19.64
C PRO A 154 -6.98 1.68 -20.01
N VAL A 155 -6.39 0.65 -19.41
CA VAL A 155 -6.75 -0.77 -19.59
C VAL A 155 -7.07 -1.43 -18.25
N LYS A 156 -6.38 -1.06 -17.17
CA LYS A 156 -6.66 -1.57 -15.81
C LYS A 156 -6.60 -0.43 -14.79
N ALA A 157 -7.39 -0.51 -13.72
CA ALA A 157 -7.34 0.42 -12.59
C ALA A 157 -7.58 -0.32 -11.27
N GLY A 158 -6.95 0.16 -10.20
CA GLY A 158 -6.87 -0.59 -8.96
C GLY A 158 -6.59 0.21 -7.70
N ILE A 159 -6.96 -0.37 -6.57
CA ILE A 159 -6.60 0.01 -5.20
C ILE A 159 -5.58 -1.01 -4.68
N ASP A 160 -4.48 -0.54 -4.12
CA ASP A 160 -3.30 -1.36 -3.81
C ASP A 160 -2.91 -2.34 -4.95
N PRO A 161 -2.67 -1.85 -6.18
CA PRO A 161 -2.52 -2.68 -7.38
C PRO A 161 -1.26 -3.57 -7.41
N TYR A 162 -0.41 -3.45 -6.39
CA TYR A 162 0.79 -4.25 -6.18
C TYR A 162 0.72 -5.11 -4.91
N ASN A 163 -0.44 -5.17 -4.25
CA ASN A 163 -0.71 -6.00 -3.06
C ASN A 163 0.33 -5.77 -1.95
N LYS A 164 0.59 -4.49 -1.64
CA LYS A 164 1.51 -4.07 -0.59
C LYS A 164 0.89 -4.22 0.79
N LEU A 165 -0.43 -4.05 0.90
CA LEU A 165 -1.20 -4.31 2.10
C LEU A 165 -1.55 -5.79 2.15
N ILE A 166 -1.60 -6.36 3.36
CA ILE A 166 -1.96 -7.76 3.55
C ILE A 166 -3.47 -7.87 3.35
N ASP A 167 -3.86 -8.23 2.13
CA ASP A 167 -5.26 -8.32 1.71
C ASP A 167 -5.76 -9.76 1.71
N ARG A 168 -7.04 -9.96 2.06
CA ARG A 168 -7.69 -11.27 2.05
C ARG A 168 -7.99 -11.77 0.63
N VAL A 169 -8.29 -10.88 -0.30
CA VAL A 169 -8.69 -11.20 -1.68
C VAL A 169 -7.96 -10.28 -2.66
N PRO A 170 -6.63 -10.38 -2.80
CA PRO A 170 -5.83 -9.45 -3.61
C PRO A 170 -6.16 -9.45 -5.12
N ASP A 171 -6.94 -10.42 -5.61
CA ASP A 171 -7.29 -10.54 -7.02
C ASP A 171 -8.33 -9.50 -7.48
N ASP A 172 -9.14 -8.94 -6.56
CA ASP A 172 -10.15 -7.91 -6.88
C ASP A 172 -9.64 -6.46 -6.68
N ASN A 173 -8.36 -6.32 -6.31
CA ASN A 173 -7.66 -5.03 -6.20
C ASN A 173 -7.43 -4.34 -7.55
N LEU A 174 -7.43 -5.07 -8.66
CA LEU A 174 -7.11 -4.56 -9.99
C LEU A 174 -8.00 -5.19 -11.05
N ILE A 175 -8.88 -4.38 -11.65
CA ILE A 175 -9.82 -4.85 -12.67
C ILE A 175 -9.58 -4.15 -14.03
N PRO A 176 -10.03 -4.74 -15.15
CA PRO A 176 -10.09 -4.04 -16.43
C PRO A 176 -10.97 -2.79 -16.35
N VAL A 177 -10.58 -1.73 -17.05
CA VAL A 177 -11.40 -0.51 -17.19
C VAL A 177 -12.23 -0.61 -18.46
N THR A 178 -13.54 -0.38 -18.35
CA THR A 178 -14.46 -0.40 -19.50
C THR A 178 -14.80 1.01 -19.97
N ALA A 179 -15.17 1.18 -21.24
CA ALA A 179 -15.67 2.47 -21.70
C ALA A 179 -17.03 2.77 -21.06
N LEU A 180 -17.26 4.04 -20.70
CA LEU A 180 -18.56 4.61 -20.30
C LEU A 180 -19.53 4.68 -21.48
#